data_AF-A0A0P9KT68-F1
#
_entry.id   AF-A0A0P9KT68-F1
#
_cell.length_a   1.000
_cell.length_b   1.000
_cell.length_c   1.000
_cell.angle_alpha   90.00
_cell.angle_beta   90.00
_cell.angle_gamma   90.00
#
_symmetry.space_group_name_H-M   'P 1'
#
loop_
_entity.id
_entity.type
_entity.pdbx_description
1 polymer ?
#
loop_
_entity_poly.entity_id
_entity_poly.type
_entity_poly.pdbx_seq_one_letter_code
_entity_poly.pdbx_strand_id
1 'polypeptide(L)'
;MGSGFQKTRDTGSQLLWRKVLKRDLRLASWLIFVVCACVVMLMVWQAWTARRNTLENIQTSTVNLAAALSTYTDGIFKQSELMLIGLTERVEKDGVGPEQIERLRWVIAREMGALPQIDTVTLFNADGISIFSTNPKAVGVNSAGREFFKHHPEDPSRATYIGPTIRSRVSGEWVISVSRRLNNPDSSFAGIMVATIGINHLLKFYSGIQVGDTGVISLTTPAGHLRVRYPHLEAEIGRDLSSTPVFTTRRNESSGTAHFVSRIDGVARFYAFKRSEVYPIVTVVAVGQKETMLAWLGQTRQSLVVMLLLLGLVVGLGVRLIRHIHSRIRAEDQLLDSQAALIQLNQHLELIASEDKLTGLANRRRFDQFLDVEFKRARRERSMLSLILIDADHFKRYNDHYGHLAGDECLVALARLVEQCIRRPCDVAARYGGEEMAVVLPDTDESSARQVAESILKSIQNERIEHPDSPYGIVTVSLGVATFIGTDRQQDQRGLIELADRALYAAKSQGRNRVNVASETAIGTLPAWTQVKTRADQESGLPK
;
A
#
# COMPACT_ATOMS: atom_id res chain seq x y z
N MET A 1 38.77 -28.03 -30.30
CA MET A 1 38.32 -27.93 -28.90
C MET A 1 37.95 -26.48 -28.63
N GLY A 2 36.65 -26.11 -28.61
CA GLY A 2 36.29 -24.69 -28.46
C GLY A 2 34.80 -24.32 -28.44
N SER A 3 33.86 -25.28 -28.37
CA SER A 3 32.41 -24.98 -28.38
C SER A 3 31.68 -25.34 -27.07
N GLY A 4 32.37 -25.92 -26.08
CA GLY A 4 31.74 -26.40 -24.84
C GLY A 4 31.69 -25.38 -23.70
N PHE A 5 32.42 -24.26 -23.78
CA PHE A 5 32.63 -23.37 -22.62
C PHE A 5 31.71 -22.14 -22.56
N GLN A 6 30.97 -21.85 -23.63
CA GLN A 6 30.06 -20.69 -23.67
C GLN A 6 28.64 -21.02 -23.15
N LYS A 7 28.20 -22.28 -23.31
CA LYS A 7 26.82 -22.70 -22.98
C LYS A 7 26.56 -22.85 -21.47
N THR A 8 27.60 -23.01 -20.66
CA THR A 8 27.51 -23.20 -19.20
C THR A 8 27.53 -21.90 -18.40
N ARG A 9 28.07 -20.80 -18.95
CA ARG A 9 28.04 -19.47 -18.29
C ARG A 9 26.65 -18.82 -18.33
N ASP A 10 25.87 -19.10 -19.37
CA ASP A 10 24.55 -18.47 -19.59
C ASP A 10 23.42 -19.14 -18.79
N THR A 11 23.58 -20.42 -18.44
CA THR A 11 22.62 -21.14 -17.58
C THR A 11 22.76 -20.74 -16.10
N GLY A 12 23.98 -20.42 -15.66
CA GLY A 12 24.25 -19.98 -14.29
C GLY A 12 23.72 -18.57 -13.98
N SER A 13 23.83 -17.65 -14.93
CA SER A 13 23.31 -16.28 -14.82
C SER A 13 21.78 -16.27 -14.76
N GLN A 14 21.09 -17.07 -15.59
CA GLN A 14 19.63 -17.19 -15.54
C GLN A 14 19.10 -17.83 -14.25
N LEU A 15 19.82 -18.83 -13.70
CA LEU A 15 19.43 -19.46 -12.43
C LEU A 15 19.59 -18.50 -11.23
N LEU A 16 20.65 -17.70 -11.22
CA LEU A 16 20.88 -16.66 -10.22
C LEU A 16 19.82 -15.57 -10.30
N TRP A 17 19.50 -15.10 -11.51
CA TRP A 17 18.43 -14.12 -11.74
C TRP A 17 17.06 -14.61 -11.24
N ARG A 18 16.66 -15.84 -11.57
CA ARG A 18 15.40 -16.44 -11.07
C ARG A 18 15.37 -16.59 -9.55
N LYS A 19 16.51 -16.83 -8.90
CA LYS A 19 16.61 -16.88 -7.43
C LYS A 19 16.47 -15.51 -6.79
N VAL A 20 17.11 -14.48 -7.36
CA VAL A 20 17.01 -13.09 -6.89
C VAL A 20 15.56 -12.60 -7.00
N LEU A 21 14.91 -12.84 -8.14
CA LEU A 21 13.53 -12.44 -8.39
C LEU A 21 12.52 -13.09 -7.41
N LYS A 22 12.68 -14.40 -7.15
CA LYS A 22 11.85 -15.11 -6.15
C LYS A 22 12.09 -14.60 -4.73
N ARG A 23 13.32 -14.21 -4.41
CA ARG A 23 13.66 -13.60 -3.12
C ARG A 23 12.98 -12.24 -2.97
N ASP A 24 13.04 -11.39 -3.99
CA ASP A 24 12.47 -10.04 -3.94
C ASP A 24 10.93 -10.09 -3.87
N LEU A 25 10.29 -11.05 -4.54
CA LEU A 25 8.86 -11.28 -4.43
C LEU A 25 8.44 -11.74 -3.02
N ARG A 26 9.25 -12.61 -2.39
CA ARG A 26 9.04 -13.03 -0.99
C ARG A 26 9.22 -11.87 -0.03
N LEU A 27 10.25 -11.04 -0.23
CA LEU A 27 10.48 -9.83 0.57
C LEU A 27 9.31 -8.85 0.46
N ALA A 28 8.79 -8.61 -0.75
CA ALA A 28 7.63 -7.74 -0.95
C ALA A 28 6.36 -8.28 -0.26
N SER A 29 6.12 -9.59 -0.35
CA SER A 29 4.99 -10.23 0.34
C SER A 29 5.14 -10.16 1.87
N TRP A 30 6.37 -10.32 2.36
CA TRP A 30 6.68 -10.22 3.78
C TRP A 30 6.52 -8.79 4.29
N LEU A 31 6.94 -7.79 3.51
CA LEU A 31 6.73 -6.37 3.82
C LEU A 31 5.24 -6.05 3.95
N ILE A 32 4.41 -6.48 2.99
CA ILE A 32 2.95 -6.28 3.06
C ILE A 32 2.39 -6.93 4.33
N PHE A 33 2.81 -8.15 4.64
CA PHE A 33 2.38 -8.84 5.85
C PHE A 33 2.77 -8.08 7.12
N VAL A 34 4.00 -7.57 7.22
CA VAL A 34 4.46 -6.78 8.37
C VAL A 34 3.65 -5.48 8.50
N VAL A 35 3.43 -4.76 7.39
CA VAL A 35 2.60 -3.55 7.41
C VAL A 35 1.18 -3.86 7.89
N CYS A 36 0.57 -4.94 7.40
CA CYS A 36 -0.74 -5.39 7.84
C CYS A 36 -0.75 -5.73 9.35
N ALA A 37 0.26 -6.47 9.83
CA ALA A 37 0.37 -6.84 11.24
C ALA A 37 0.54 -5.60 12.14
N CYS A 38 1.37 -4.63 11.75
CA CYS A 38 1.54 -3.37 12.46
C CYS A 38 0.24 -2.58 12.55
N VAL A 39 -0.53 -2.49 11.46
CA VAL A 39 -1.82 -1.79 11.45
C VAL A 39 -2.82 -2.45 12.41
N VAL A 40 -2.90 -3.79 12.39
CA VAL A 40 -3.78 -4.54 13.31
C VAL A 40 -3.35 -4.34 14.77
N MET A 41 -2.04 -4.42 15.05
CA MET A 41 -1.51 -4.21 16.40
C MET A 41 -1.81 -2.79 16.92
N LEU A 42 -1.66 -1.77 16.06
CA LEU A 42 -1.97 -0.39 16.39
C LEU A 42 -3.47 -0.20 16.66
N MET A 43 -4.36 -0.87 15.91
CA MET A 43 -5.80 -0.85 16.15
C MET A 43 -6.17 -1.50 17.50
N VAL A 44 -5.58 -2.65 17.84
CA VAL A 44 -5.79 -3.29 19.15
C VAL A 44 -5.34 -2.37 20.28
N TRP A 45 -4.16 -1.76 20.14
CA TRP A 45 -3.63 -0.81 21.11
C TRP A 45 -4.53 0.43 21.25
N GLN A 46 -5.00 0.99 20.14
CA GLN A 46 -5.92 2.13 20.14
C GLN A 46 -7.26 1.79 20.80
N ALA A 47 -7.85 0.63 20.49
CA ALA A 47 -9.11 0.19 21.09
C ALA A 47 -8.98 -0.01 22.61
N TRP A 48 -7.85 -0.57 23.06
CA TRP A 48 -7.54 -0.73 24.48
C TRP A 48 -7.33 0.62 25.19
N THR A 49 -6.58 1.52 24.56
CA THR A 49 -6.34 2.88 25.08
C THR A 49 -7.64 3.68 25.16
N ALA A 50 -8.48 3.62 24.13
CA ALA A 50 -9.79 4.26 24.12
C ALA A 50 -10.67 3.75 25.27
N ARG A 51 -10.71 2.42 25.50
CA ARG A 51 -11.44 1.83 26.63
C ARG A 51 -10.95 2.36 27.97
N ARG A 52 -9.62 2.41 28.18
CA ARG A 52 -9.02 2.92 29.42
C ARG A 52 -9.42 4.37 29.65
N ASN A 53 -9.27 5.23 28.63
CA ASN A 53 -9.64 6.64 28.71
C ASN A 53 -11.14 6.82 29.01
N THR A 54 -12.01 6.03 28.40
CA THR A 54 -13.46 6.08 28.70
C THR A 54 -13.74 5.73 30.16
N LEU A 55 -13.10 4.70 30.71
CA LEU A 55 -13.27 4.31 32.11
C LEU A 55 -12.76 5.39 33.07
N GLU A 56 -11.58 5.96 32.82
CA GLU A 56 -11.01 7.05 33.63
C GLU A 56 -11.89 8.31 33.59
N ASN A 57 -12.42 8.66 32.41
CA ASN A 57 -13.34 9.78 32.25
C ASN A 57 -14.65 9.56 33.02
N ILE A 58 -15.22 8.35 32.96
CA ILE A 58 -16.42 8.00 33.73
C ILE A 58 -16.14 8.12 35.23
N GLN A 59 -15.04 7.56 35.71
CA GLN A 59 -14.68 7.63 37.13
C GLN A 59 -14.52 9.09 37.60
N THR A 60 -13.76 9.89 36.87
CA THR A 60 -13.48 11.29 37.24
C THR A 60 -14.76 12.15 37.20
N SER A 61 -15.53 12.05 36.13
CA SER A 61 -16.76 12.84 35.97
C SER A 61 -17.83 12.49 37.00
N THR A 62 -18.04 11.21 37.29
CA THR A 62 -19.05 10.77 38.27
C THR A 62 -18.66 11.11 39.72
N VAL A 63 -17.38 11.00 40.08
CA VAL A 63 -16.88 11.43 41.40
C VAL A 63 -17.02 12.94 41.57
N ASN A 64 -16.63 13.72 40.57
CA ASN A 64 -16.79 15.18 40.60
C ASN A 64 -18.26 15.58 40.71
N LEU A 65 -19.15 14.89 39.99
CA LEU A 65 -20.59 15.14 40.06
C LEU A 65 -21.16 14.77 41.43
N ALA A 66 -20.79 13.62 42.01
CA ALA A 66 -21.20 13.24 43.37
C ALA A 66 -20.72 14.25 44.42
N ALA A 67 -19.49 14.77 44.26
CA ALA A 67 -18.95 15.80 45.13
C ALA A 67 -19.73 17.12 45.02
N ALA A 68 -19.96 17.61 43.81
CA ALA A 68 -20.74 18.83 43.58
C ALA A 68 -22.17 18.72 44.13
N LEU A 69 -22.81 17.57 43.93
CA LEU A 69 -24.15 17.29 44.45
C LEU A 69 -24.18 17.18 45.98
N SER A 70 -23.12 16.62 46.60
CA SER A 70 -22.95 16.65 48.06
C SER A 70 -22.88 18.09 48.56
N THR A 71 -22.02 18.92 47.96
CA THR A 71 -21.88 20.35 48.35
C THR A 71 -23.20 21.11 48.20
N TYR A 72 -23.94 20.89 47.11
CA TYR A 72 -25.26 21.50 46.92
C TYR A 72 -26.25 21.08 48.03
N THR A 73 -26.28 19.79 48.35
CA THR A 73 -27.17 19.25 49.40
C THR A 73 -26.78 19.75 50.78
N ASP A 74 -25.47 19.82 51.08
CA ASP A 74 -24.95 20.42 52.31
C ASP A 74 -25.37 21.89 52.42
N GLY A 75 -25.33 22.64 51.31
CA GLY A 75 -25.82 24.02 51.24
C GLY A 75 -27.30 24.14 51.61
N ILE A 76 -28.16 23.26 51.10
CA ILE A 76 -29.59 23.23 51.43
C ILE A 76 -29.82 23.00 52.93
N PHE A 77 -29.13 22.00 53.51
CA PHE A 77 -29.26 21.73 54.94
C PHE A 77 -28.68 22.86 55.78
N LYS A 78 -27.58 23.47 55.35
CA LYS A 78 -26.97 24.59 56.06
C LYS A 78 -27.85 25.82 56.08
N GLN A 79 -28.47 26.16 54.94
CA GLN A 79 -29.43 27.26 54.87
C GLN A 79 -30.64 27.02 55.78
N SER A 80 -31.16 25.78 55.80
CA SER A 80 -32.27 25.39 56.68
C SER A 80 -31.88 25.50 58.16
N GLU A 81 -30.68 25.05 58.52
CA GLU A 81 -30.14 25.15 59.87
C GLU A 81 -29.98 26.60 60.31
N LEU A 82 -29.38 27.46 59.48
CA LEU A 82 -29.18 28.89 59.80
C LEU A 82 -30.53 29.61 60.01
N MET A 83 -31.52 29.30 59.17
CA MET A 83 -32.90 29.78 59.34
C MET A 83 -33.47 29.35 60.69
N LEU A 84 -33.40 28.05 61.01
CA LEU A 84 -33.91 27.51 62.28
C LEU A 84 -33.19 28.09 63.50
N ILE A 85 -31.88 28.34 63.43
CA ILE A 85 -31.13 29.01 64.51
C ILE A 85 -31.74 30.38 64.80
N GLY A 86 -31.91 31.23 63.78
CA GLY A 86 -32.47 32.57 63.96
C GLY A 86 -33.93 32.57 64.42
N LEU A 87 -34.74 31.62 63.95
CA LEU A 87 -36.14 31.50 64.35
C LEU A 87 -36.30 30.96 65.78
N THR A 88 -35.51 29.95 66.17
CA THR A 88 -35.54 29.40 67.53
C THR A 88 -35.08 30.44 68.55
N GLU A 89 -33.99 31.15 68.31
CA GLU A 89 -33.52 32.22 69.20
C GLU A 89 -34.60 33.31 69.40
N ARG A 90 -35.29 33.69 68.33
CA ARG A 90 -36.36 34.69 68.40
C ARG A 90 -37.55 34.19 69.21
N VAL A 91 -37.95 32.93 69.05
CA VAL A 91 -39.06 32.35 69.83
C VAL A 91 -38.68 32.19 71.30
N GLU A 92 -37.44 31.77 71.61
CA GLU A 92 -36.95 31.65 72.98
C GLU A 92 -36.91 33.01 73.70
N LYS A 93 -36.61 34.10 72.98
CA LYS A 93 -36.48 35.44 73.54
C LYS A 93 -37.80 36.23 73.58
N ASP A 94 -38.54 36.24 72.48
CA ASP A 94 -39.74 37.07 72.32
C ASP A 94 -41.00 36.36 72.85
N GLY A 95 -41.00 35.02 72.91
CA GLY A 95 -42.13 34.19 73.32
C GLY A 95 -43.11 33.86 72.20
N VAL A 96 -44.23 33.21 72.54
CA VAL A 96 -45.23 32.66 71.60
C VAL A 96 -46.62 33.31 71.74
N GLY A 97 -46.69 34.55 72.21
CA GLY A 97 -47.97 35.28 72.29
C GLY A 97 -48.56 35.62 70.91
N PRO A 98 -49.83 36.06 70.83
CA PRO A 98 -50.50 36.34 69.56
C PRO A 98 -49.76 37.35 68.66
N GLU A 99 -49.26 38.44 69.24
CA GLU A 99 -48.50 39.48 68.53
C GLU A 99 -47.14 38.94 68.03
N GLN A 100 -46.48 38.13 68.85
CA GLN A 100 -45.21 37.51 68.50
C GLN A 100 -45.37 36.49 67.37
N ILE A 101 -46.45 35.71 67.38
CA ILE A 101 -46.78 34.74 66.33
C ILE A 101 -47.07 35.46 65.00
N GLU A 102 -47.80 36.58 65.02
CA GLU A 102 -48.02 37.43 63.84
C GLU A 102 -46.68 37.93 63.26
N ARG A 103 -45.80 38.47 64.12
CA ARG A 103 -44.46 38.92 63.69
C ARG A 103 -43.62 37.78 63.14
N LEU A 104 -43.66 36.61 63.78
CA LEU A 104 -42.96 35.41 63.34
C LEU A 104 -43.44 34.96 61.95
N ARG A 105 -44.76 35.02 61.70
CA ARG A 105 -45.35 34.71 60.40
C ARG A 105 -44.73 35.54 59.28
N TRP A 106 -44.61 36.86 59.48
CA TRP A 106 -44.03 37.76 58.48
C TRP A 106 -42.55 37.47 58.22
N VAL A 107 -41.77 37.20 59.26
CA VAL A 107 -40.34 36.90 59.09
C VAL A 107 -40.14 35.59 58.35
N ILE A 108 -40.87 34.54 58.75
CA ILE A 108 -40.78 33.23 58.09
C ILE A 108 -41.22 33.34 56.63
N ALA A 109 -42.29 34.08 56.34
CA ALA A 109 -42.73 34.28 54.95
C ALA A 109 -41.64 34.94 54.09
N ARG A 110 -40.92 35.93 54.65
CA ARG A 110 -39.79 36.58 53.96
C ARG A 110 -38.61 35.62 53.74
N GLU A 111 -38.26 34.83 54.76
CA GLU A 111 -37.15 33.86 54.67
C GLU A 111 -37.48 32.71 53.70
N MET A 112 -38.70 32.19 53.72
CA MET A 112 -39.17 31.18 52.74
C MET A 112 -39.20 31.73 51.32
N GLY A 113 -39.49 33.02 51.13
CA GLY A 113 -39.38 33.68 49.82
C GLY A 113 -37.96 33.68 49.25
N ALA A 114 -36.94 33.69 50.11
CA ALA A 114 -35.53 33.58 49.73
C ALA A 114 -35.02 32.12 49.65
N LEU A 115 -35.71 31.19 50.29
CA LEU A 115 -35.34 29.76 50.38
C LEU A 115 -36.47 28.89 49.79
N PRO A 116 -36.62 28.84 48.45
CA PRO A 116 -37.71 28.14 47.78
C PRO A 116 -37.70 26.61 47.96
N GLN A 117 -36.64 26.04 48.52
CA GLN A 117 -36.56 24.63 48.88
C GLN A 117 -37.32 24.28 50.18
N ILE A 118 -37.63 25.27 51.02
CA ILE A 118 -38.39 25.08 52.26
C ILE A 118 -39.88 25.03 51.91
N ASP A 119 -40.52 23.91 52.22
CA ASP A 119 -41.93 23.64 51.96
C ASP A 119 -42.81 24.23 53.09
N THR A 120 -42.52 23.88 54.35
CA THR A 120 -43.24 24.42 55.50
C THR A 120 -42.31 24.65 56.69
N VAL A 121 -42.68 25.61 57.54
CA VAL A 121 -42.04 25.83 58.84
C VAL A 121 -43.11 25.76 59.91
N THR A 122 -42.88 24.95 60.94
CA THR A 122 -43.86 24.61 61.96
C THR A 122 -43.21 24.62 63.34
N LEU A 123 -43.85 25.30 64.28
CA LEU A 123 -43.47 25.33 65.69
C LEU A 123 -44.38 24.38 66.47
N PHE A 124 -43.77 23.47 67.21
CA PHE A 124 -44.44 22.52 68.10
C PHE A 124 -44.13 22.87 69.55
N ASN A 125 -45.12 22.74 70.44
CA ASN A 125 -44.93 22.84 71.88
C ASN A 125 -44.31 21.56 72.46
N ALA A 126 -44.09 21.53 73.79
CA ALA A 126 -43.52 20.39 74.52
C ALA A 126 -44.34 19.09 74.40
N ASP A 127 -45.65 19.18 74.12
CA ASP A 127 -46.54 18.02 73.89
C ASP A 127 -46.55 17.54 72.44
N GLY A 128 -45.84 18.22 71.54
CA GLY A 128 -45.78 17.90 70.11
C GLY A 128 -47.00 18.35 69.31
N ILE A 129 -47.76 19.31 69.83
CA ILE A 129 -48.88 19.95 69.13
C ILE A 129 -48.35 21.18 68.38
N SER A 130 -48.71 21.31 67.10
CA SER A 130 -48.34 22.49 66.31
C SER A 130 -49.09 23.73 66.81
N ILE A 131 -48.35 24.73 67.29
CA ILE A 131 -48.90 26.02 67.75
C ILE A 131 -48.80 27.10 66.67
N PHE A 132 -47.86 26.94 65.72
CA PHE A 132 -47.75 27.78 64.54
C PHE A 132 -47.29 26.96 63.34
N SER A 133 -47.78 27.31 62.16
CA SER A 133 -47.26 26.79 60.90
C SER A 133 -47.50 27.78 59.77
N THR A 134 -46.61 27.75 58.77
CA THR A 134 -46.83 28.43 57.48
C THR A 134 -47.90 27.75 56.64
N ASN A 135 -48.22 26.48 56.91
CA ASN A 135 -49.39 25.82 56.37
C ASN A 135 -50.52 25.83 57.41
N PRO A 136 -51.60 26.60 57.22
CA PRO A 136 -52.67 26.72 58.22
C PRO A 136 -53.31 25.39 58.62
N LYS A 137 -53.32 24.39 57.72
CA LYS A 137 -53.88 23.06 57.99
C LYS A 137 -53.02 22.23 58.97
N ALA A 138 -51.78 22.65 59.23
CA ALA A 138 -50.88 21.95 60.16
C ALA A 138 -51.10 22.37 61.62
N VAL A 139 -51.71 23.53 61.88
CA VAL A 139 -51.91 24.04 63.24
C VAL A 139 -52.87 23.12 64.00
N GLY A 140 -52.51 22.77 65.23
CA GLY A 140 -53.25 21.82 66.08
C GLY A 140 -52.94 20.34 65.80
N VAL A 141 -52.18 20.01 64.75
CA VAL A 141 -51.81 18.61 64.46
C VAL A 141 -50.78 18.10 65.47
N ASN A 142 -51.06 16.95 66.09
CA ASN A 142 -50.13 16.27 66.99
C ASN A 142 -49.10 15.45 66.20
N SER A 143 -47.81 15.74 66.41
CA SER A 143 -46.67 15.08 65.80
C SER A 143 -45.69 14.44 66.80
N ALA A 144 -46.08 14.26 68.07
CA ALA A 144 -45.24 13.65 69.10
C ALA A 144 -44.72 12.24 68.74
N GLY A 145 -45.48 11.50 67.93
CA GLY A 145 -45.09 10.18 67.43
C GLY A 145 -44.00 10.18 66.34
N ARG A 146 -43.61 11.35 65.80
CA ARG A 146 -42.65 11.45 64.69
C ARG A 146 -41.21 11.40 65.20
N GLU A 147 -40.32 10.79 64.42
CA GLU A 147 -38.91 10.62 64.78
C GLU A 147 -38.21 11.96 65.07
N PHE A 148 -38.46 12.98 64.24
CA PHE A 148 -37.93 14.32 64.46
C PHE A 148 -38.40 14.96 65.77
N PHE A 149 -39.55 14.55 66.33
CA PHE A 149 -40.00 15.04 67.62
C PHE A 149 -39.38 14.24 68.75
N LYS A 150 -39.40 12.90 68.66
CA LYS A 150 -38.85 12.00 69.69
C LYS A 150 -37.37 12.23 69.97
N HIS A 151 -36.60 12.62 68.96
CA HIS A 151 -35.16 12.86 69.10
C HIS A 151 -34.83 13.99 70.10
N HIS A 152 -35.55 15.12 70.03
CA HIS A 152 -35.15 16.31 70.78
C HIS A 152 -35.38 16.22 72.29
N PRO A 153 -36.45 15.63 72.86
CA PRO A 153 -36.57 15.44 74.30
C PRO A 153 -35.43 14.62 74.91
N GLU A 154 -34.96 13.60 74.19
CA GLU A 154 -33.91 12.65 74.63
C GLU A 154 -32.50 13.25 74.51
N ASP A 155 -32.27 14.15 73.54
CA ASP A 155 -31.00 14.84 73.34
C ASP A 155 -31.09 16.32 73.77
N PRO A 156 -30.41 16.74 74.86
CA PRO A 156 -30.39 18.14 75.28
C PRO A 156 -29.57 19.05 74.34
N SER A 157 -28.91 18.48 73.33
CA SER A 157 -28.16 19.23 72.32
C SER A 157 -29.04 20.24 71.58
N ARG A 158 -28.44 21.39 71.25
CA ARG A 158 -29.02 22.38 70.33
C ARG A 158 -28.65 22.09 68.87
N ALA A 159 -28.10 20.93 68.57
CA ALA A 159 -27.77 20.55 67.20
C ALA A 159 -29.05 20.38 66.36
N THR A 160 -28.92 20.64 65.07
CA THR A 160 -30.03 20.43 64.13
C THR A 160 -30.12 18.94 63.81
N TYR A 161 -31.33 18.38 63.87
CA TYR A 161 -31.59 16.99 63.50
C TYR A 161 -32.24 16.90 62.12
N ILE A 162 -31.60 16.14 61.22
CA ILE A 162 -32.11 15.81 59.89
C ILE A 162 -32.81 14.45 59.97
N GLY A 163 -34.13 14.49 59.96
CA GLY A 163 -34.97 13.30 60.05
C GLY A 163 -35.09 12.51 58.75
N PRO A 164 -35.83 11.39 58.78
CA PRO A 164 -36.11 10.61 57.59
C PRO A 164 -36.90 11.38 56.53
N THR A 165 -36.81 10.91 55.29
CA THR A 165 -37.74 11.32 54.23
C THR A 165 -39.10 10.71 54.55
N ILE A 166 -40.10 11.55 54.74
CA ILE A 166 -41.43 11.18 55.20
C ILE A 166 -42.48 11.86 54.34
N ARG A 167 -43.65 11.21 54.21
CA ARG A 167 -44.81 11.87 53.66
C ARG A 167 -45.37 12.87 54.67
N SER A 168 -45.56 14.11 54.26
CA SER A 168 -46.19 15.16 55.04
C SER A 168 -47.66 14.83 55.27
N ARG A 169 -48.13 14.91 56.52
CA ARG A 169 -49.56 14.69 56.86
C ARG A 169 -50.47 15.79 56.32
N VAL A 170 -49.89 16.93 55.98
CA VAL A 170 -50.62 18.16 55.67
C VAL A 170 -50.61 18.42 54.17
N SER A 171 -49.44 18.37 53.52
CA SER A 171 -49.32 18.54 52.07
C SER A 171 -49.46 17.24 51.28
N GLY A 172 -49.26 16.07 51.91
CA GLY A 172 -49.23 14.79 51.20
C GLY A 172 -47.96 14.56 50.39
N GLU A 173 -47.06 15.54 50.32
CA GLU A 173 -45.79 15.50 49.60
C GLU A 173 -44.69 14.84 50.42
N TRP A 174 -43.67 14.33 49.73
CA TRP A 174 -42.47 13.79 50.35
C TRP A 174 -41.53 14.91 50.77
N VAL A 175 -41.13 14.89 52.03
CA VAL A 175 -40.29 15.92 52.63
C VAL A 175 -39.20 15.34 53.51
N ILE A 176 -38.10 16.06 53.66
CA ILE A 176 -37.05 15.81 54.65
C ILE A 176 -37.24 16.83 55.77
N SER A 177 -37.43 16.38 57.01
CA SER A 177 -37.57 17.29 58.15
C SER A 177 -36.21 17.70 58.70
N VAL A 178 -36.00 19.00 58.84
CA VAL A 178 -34.87 19.60 59.57
C VAL A 178 -35.45 20.24 60.83
N SER A 179 -34.97 19.86 61.99
CA SER A 179 -35.59 20.23 63.26
C SER A 179 -34.58 20.68 64.30
N ARG A 180 -34.98 21.62 65.15
CA ARG A 180 -34.13 22.18 66.20
C ARG A 180 -34.93 22.32 67.49
N ARG A 181 -34.32 21.93 68.61
CA ARG A 181 -34.87 22.05 69.96
C ARG A 181 -35.05 23.51 70.39
N LEU A 182 -36.17 23.81 71.05
CA LEU A 182 -36.36 25.02 71.83
C LEU A 182 -36.31 24.68 73.32
N ASN A 183 -35.71 25.59 74.08
CA ASN A 183 -35.67 25.50 75.53
C ASN A 183 -36.41 26.65 76.19
N ASN A 184 -36.97 26.37 77.36
CA ASN A 184 -37.43 27.38 78.29
C ASN A 184 -36.23 28.12 78.90
N PRO A 185 -36.44 29.26 79.59
CA PRO A 185 -35.36 29.99 80.27
C PRO A 185 -34.57 29.15 81.29
N ASP A 186 -35.20 28.13 81.88
CA ASP A 186 -34.59 27.16 82.80
C ASP A 186 -33.86 26.00 82.09
N SER A 187 -33.71 26.08 80.77
CA SER A 187 -33.15 25.05 79.88
C SER A 187 -33.96 23.76 79.75
N SER A 188 -35.17 23.69 80.33
CA SER A 188 -36.09 22.58 80.10
C SER A 188 -36.64 22.60 78.67
N PHE A 189 -37.15 21.46 78.19
CA PHE A 189 -37.68 21.33 76.83
C PHE A 189 -38.96 22.17 76.64
N ALA A 190 -38.93 23.13 75.72
CA ALA A 190 -40.10 23.95 75.39
C ALA A 190 -40.86 23.45 74.15
N GLY A 191 -40.19 22.66 73.30
CA GLY A 191 -40.74 22.20 72.03
C GLY A 191 -39.67 22.18 70.94
N ILE A 192 -40.11 22.18 69.68
CA ILE A 192 -39.22 22.15 68.51
C ILE A 192 -39.69 23.06 67.39
N MET A 193 -38.74 23.61 66.63
CA MET A 193 -39.00 24.26 65.35
C MET A 193 -38.60 23.29 64.25
N VAL A 194 -39.49 23.09 63.28
CA VAL A 194 -39.28 22.16 62.17
C VAL A 194 -39.45 22.90 60.86
N ALA A 195 -38.45 22.81 59.98
CA ALA A 195 -38.56 23.15 58.58
C ALA A 195 -38.60 21.87 57.74
N THR A 196 -39.51 21.78 56.78
CA THR A 196 -39.57 20.66 55.83
C THR A 196 -38.96 21.07 54.50
N ILE A 197 -38.05 20.27 53.98
CA ILE A 197 -37.48 20.45 52.63
C ILE A 197 -38.23 19.51 51.69
N GLY A 198 -38.85 20.06 50.64
CA GLY A 198 -39.56 19.25 49.65
C GLY A 198 -38.58 18.48 48.75
N ILE A 199 -38.75 17.16 48.64
CA ILE A 199 -37.86 16.40 47.74
C ILE A 199 -38.05 16.78 46.27
N ASN A 200 -39.23 17.30 45.90
CA ASN A 200 -39.52 17.77 44.54
C ASN A 200 -38.54 18.86 44.08
N HIS A 201 -38.03 19.69 45.00
CA HIS A 201 -36.98 20.67 44.68
C HIS A 201 -35.69 19.97 44.23
N LEU A 202 -35.25 18.96 44.99
CA LEU A 202 -34.08 18.14 44.66
C LEU A 202 -34.30 17.35 43.37
N LEU A 203 -35.47 16.72 43.20
CA LEU A 203 -35.81 15.98 41.98
C LEU A 203 -35.81 16.88 40.74
N LYS A 204 -36.34 18.09 40.84
CA LYS A 204 -36.31 19.07 39.75
C LYS A 204 -34.87 19.46 39.40
N PHE A 205 -34.03 19.71 40.39
CA PHE A 205 -32.62 19.99 40.17
C PHE A 205 -31.89 18.81 39.52
N TYR A 206 -32.09 17.59 40.04
CA TYR A 206 -31.48 16.37 39.51
C TYR A 206 -31.95 16.06 38.08
N SER A 207 -33.17 16.42 37.70
CA SER A 207 -33.67 16.24 36.34
C SER A 207 -32.93 17.05 35.28
N GLY A 208 -32.26 18.14 35.68
CA GLY A 208 -31.41 18.94 34.80
C GLY A 208 -30.02 18.36 34.54
N ILE A 209 -29.66 17.24 35.20
CA ILE A 209 -28.32 16.66 35.14
C ILE A 209 -28.35 15.41 34.24
N GLN A 210 -27.50 15.40 33.21
CA GLN A 210 -27.39 14.29 32.28
C GLN A 210 -26.52 13.17 32.85
N VAL A 211 -27.14 12.11 33.36
CA VAL A 211 -26.48 10.89 33.86
C VAL A 211 -26.76 9.64 32.99
N GLY A 212 -27.38 9.84 31.82
CA GLY A 212 -27.86 8.77 30.94
C GLY A 212 -29.23 8.24 31.32
N ASP A 213 -29.86 7.49 30.41
CA ASP A 213 -31.23 6.96 30.55
C ASP A 213 -31.33 5.94 31.69
N THR A 214 -30.24 5.22 31.90
CA THR A 214 -30.13 4.23 32.98
C THR A 214 -29.40 4.78 34.20
N GLY A 215 -29.05 6.08 34.21
CA GLY A 215 -28.38 6.75 35.30
C GLY A 215 -29.24 6.93 36.55
N VAL A 216 -28.59 7.16 37.69
CA VAL A 216 -29.24 7.40 38.98
C VAL A 216 -28.49 8.47 39.76
N ILE A 217 -29.24 9.35 40.38
CA ILE A 217 -28.75 10.24 41.45
C ILE A 217 -29.53 9.89 42.72
N SER A 218 -28.86 9.75 43.84
CA SER A 218 -29.53 9.45 45.11
C SER A 218 -28.82 10.03 46.31
N LEU A 219 -29.61 10.29 47.35
CA LEU A 219 -29.14 10.62 48.69
C LEU A 219 -29.49 9.46 49.62
N THR A 220 -28.55 9.03 50.44
CA THR A 220 -28.75 8.00 51.45
C THR A 220 -28.21 8.45 52.80
N THR A 221 -28.54 7.74 53.86
CA THR A 221 -27.82 7.87 55.13
C THR A 221 -26.46 7.17 55.06
N PRO A 222 -25.53 7.44 55.99
CA PRO A 222 -24.30 6.68 56.18
C PRO A 222 -24.54 5.19 56.46
N ALA A 223 -25.71 4.84 57.00
CA ALA A 223 -26.14 3.46 57.20
C ALA A 223 -26.69 2.79 55.93
N GLY A 224 -26.88 3.54 54.83
CA GLY A 224 -27.35 3.00 53.55
C GLY A 224 -28.86 3.04 53.35
N HIS A 225 -29.63 3.79 54.16
CA HIS A 225 -31.07 3.97 53.92
C HIS A 225 -31.31 5.02 52.85
N LEU A 226 -32.11 4.69 51.83
CA LEU A 226 -32.42 5.59 50.72
C LEU A 226 -33.31 6.76 51.19
N ARG A 227 -32.88 8.00 50.92
CA ARG A 227 -33.62 9.23 51.27
C ARG A 227 -34.27 9.87 50.06
N VAL A 228 -33.51 10.01 48.97
CA VAL A 228 -33.98 10.62 47.72
C VAL A 228 -33.37 9.83 46.56
N ARG A 229 -34.13 9.67 45.49
CA ARG A 229 -33.68 9.01 44.25
C ARG A 229 -34.27 9.69 43.03
N TYR A 230 -33.44 9.90 42.02
CA TYR A 230 -33.81 10.25 40.67
C TYR A 230 -33.26 9.21 39.68
N PRO A 231 -34.06 8.70 38.72
CA PRO A 231 -35.50 8.89 38.56
C PRO A 231 -36.31 8.46 39.81
N HIS A 232 -37.41 9.15 40.09
CA HIS A 232 -38.17 8.98 41.32
C HIS A 232 -38.94 7.65 41.34
N LEU A 233 -38.76 6.88 42.42
CA LEU A 233 -39.48 5.64 42.69
C LEU A 233 -39.97 5.69 44.14
N GLU A 234 -41.25 6.03 44.33
CA GLU A 234 -41.84 6.24 45.66
C GLU A 234 -41.72 5.00 46.56
N ALA A 235 -41.95 3.80 46.00
CA ALA A 235 -41.91 2.53 46.73
C ALA A 235 -40.52 2.18 47.30
N GLU A 236 -39.45 2.83 46.82
CA GLU A 236 -38.08 2.54 47.22
C GLU A 236 -37.55 3.52 48.30
N ILE A 237 -38.28 4.59 48.63
CA ILE A 237 -37.85 5.51 49.69
C ILE A 237 -37.76 4.76 51.03
N GLY A 238 -36.63 4.90 51.71
CA GLY A 238 -36.32 4.17 52.95
C GLY A 238 -35.68 2.78 52.74
N ARG A 239 -35.58 2.29 51.51
CA ARG A 239 -34.95 0.99 51.18
C ARG A 239 -33.56 0.87 51.80
N ASP A 240 -33.27 -0.28 52.39
CA ASP A 240 -31.96 -0.60 52.94
C ASP A 240 -30.98 -1.05 51.84
N LEU A 241 -29.92 -0.26 51.64
CA LEU A 241 -28.83 -0.49 50.71
C LEU A 241 -27.49 -0.74 51.42
N SER A 242 -27.50 -0.94 52.74
CA SER A 242 -26.32 -1.14 53.61
C SER A 242 -25.37 -2.25 53.14
N SER A 243 -25.89 -3.25 52.44
CA SER A 243 -25.12 -4.40 51.95
C SER A 243 -24.55 -4.22 50.53
N THR A 244 -24.73 -3.04 49.92
CA THR A 244 -24.06 -2.70 48.65
C THR A 244 -22.59 -2.29 48.86
N PRO A 245 -21.71 -2.45 47.85
CA PRO A 245 -20.27 -2.15 47.98
C PRO A 245 -19.91 -0.75 48.49
N VAL A 246 -20.78 0.25 48.24
CA VAL A 246 -20.60 1.62 48.74
C VAL A 246 -20.60 1.66 50.27
N PHE A 247 -21.42 0.84 50.93
CA PHE A 247 -21.58 0.83 52.39
C PHE A 247 -20.88 -0.35 53.08
N THR A 248 -20.39 -1.33 52.32
CA THR A 248 -19.59 -2.45 52.84
C THR A 248 -18.10 -2.23 52.63
N THR A 249 -17.58 -2.53 51.44
CA THR A 249 -16.14 -2.47 51.12
C THR A 249 -15.59 -1.05 51.19
N ARG A 250 -16.42 -0.04 50.88
CA ARG A 250 -16.01 1.37 50.80
C ARG A 250 -16.53 2.22 51.96
N ARG A 251 -16.88 1.60 53.10
CA ARG A 251 -17.54 2.28 54.24
C ARG A 251 -16.73 3.45 54.82
N ASN A 252 -15.41 3.31 54.86
CA ASN A 252 -14.51 4.26 55.52
C ASN A 252 -13.92 5.33 54.59
N GLU A 253 -14.25 5.30 53.30
CA GLU A 253 -13.75 6.26 52.32
C GLU A 253 -14.66 7.49 52.28
N SER A 254 -14.11 8.71 52.19
CA SER A 254 -14.94 9.93 52.08
C SER A 254 -15.55 10.08 50.69
N SER A 255 -14.89 9.59 49.65
CA SER A 255 -15.39 9.48 48.29
C SER A 255 -14.74 8.32 47.56
N GLY A 256 -15.35 7.86 46.47
CA GLY A 256 -14.79 6.79 45.67
C GLY A 256 -15.74 6.29 44.61
N THR A 257 -15.33 5.21 43.94
CA THR A 257 -16.12 4.53 42.92
C THR A 257 -16.35 3.07 43.28
N ALA A 258 -17.45 2.52 42.79
CA ALA A 258 -17.80 1.11 42.95
C ALA A 258 -18.54 0.61 41.71
N HIS A 259 -18.47 -0.70 41.47
CA HIS A 259 -19.08 -1.34 40.30
C HIS A 259 -19.89 -2.53 40.78
N PHE A 260 -21.21 -2.49 40.55
CA PHE A 260 -22.11 -3.56 40.92
C PHE A 260 -23.44 -3.45 40.20
N VAL A 261 -24.24 -4.51 40.31
CA VAL A 261 -25.62 -4.54 39.82
C VAL A 261 -26.53 -3.94 40.88
N SER A 262 -27.34 -2.98 40.46
CA SER A 262 -28.33 -2.33 41.32
C SER A 262 -29.33 -3.33 41.91
N ARG A 263 -29.59 -3.19 43.21
CA ARG A 263 -30.55 -4.03 43.94
C ARG A 263 -32.01 -3.61 43.78
N ILE A 264 -32.24 -2.48 43.13
CA ILE A 264 -33.58 -1.93 42.90
C ILE A 264 -34.10 -2.37 41.52
N ASP A 265 -33.29 -2.19 40.47
CA ASP A 265 -33.71 -2.35 39.07
C ASP A 265 -32.85 -3.34 38.27
N GLY A 266 -31.88 -4.02 38.89
CA GLY A 266 -31.06 -5.04 38.23
C GLY A 266 -30.07 -4.51 37.17
N VAL A 267 -29.89 -3.20 37.06
CA VAL A 267 -28.97 -2.59 36.07
C VAL A 267 -27.55 -2.50 36.63
N ALA A 268 -26.57 -2.96 35.85
CA ALA A 268 -25.15 -2.82 36.15
C ALA A 268 -24.68 -1.37 35.91
N ARG A 269 -24.03 -0.75 36.92
CA ARG A 269 -23.63 0.65 36.85
C ARG A 269 -22.22 0.91 37.38
N PHE A 270 -21.64 1.99 36.89
CA PHE A 270 -20.49 2.65 37.50
C PHE A 270 -21.01 3.63 38.55
N TYR A 271 -20.83 3.32 39.83
CA TYR A 271 -21.22 4.17 40.96
C TYR A 271 -20.05 5.05 41.39
N ALA A 272 -20.35 6.29 41.75
CA ALA A 272 -19.51 7.18 42.51
C ALA A 272 -20.28 7.67 43.74
N PHE A 273 -19.57 7.87 44.84
CA PHE A 273 -20.16 8.38 46.07
C PHE A 273 -19.30 9.49 46.69
N LYS A 274 -19.96 10.39 47.41
CA LYS A 274 -19.33 11.36 48.31
C LYS A 274 -20.11 11.35 49.62
N ARG A 275 -19.40 11.18 50.74
CA ARG A 275 -19.92 11.35 52.08
C ARG A 275 -19.75 12.81 52.48
N SER A 276 -20.82 13.41 53.00
CA SER A 276 -20.74 14.75 53.59
C SER A 276 -19.93 14.70 54.87
N GLU A 277 -19.10 15.72 55.09
CA GLU A 277 -18.31 15.90 56.31
C GLU A 277 -19.09 16.65 57.38
N VAL A 278 -20.20 17.29 57.00
CA VAL A 278 -21.01 18.14 57.88
C VAL A 278 -22.30 17.46 58.30
N TYR A 279 -22.97 16.78 57.35
CA TYR A 279 -24.28 16.17 57.58
C TYR A 279 -24.21 14.65 57.39
N PRO A 280 -25.04 13.86 58.11
CA PRO A 280 -25.06 12.41 57.98
C PRO A 280 -25.80 11.99 56.70
N ILE A 281 -25.22 12.32 55.55
CA ILE A 281 -25.72 12.00 54.22
C ILE A 281 -24.60 11.49 53.31
N VAL A 282 -24.96 10.62 52.38
CA VAL A 282 -24.08 10.12 51.32
C VAL A 282 -24.77 10.36 49.99
N THR A 283 -24.11 11.12 49.13
CA THR A 283 -24.56 11.38 47.76
C THR A 283 -23.97 10.32 46.86
N VAL A 284 -24.82 9.67 46.08
CA VAL A 284 -24.45 8.60 45.15
C VAL A 284 -24.93 8.96 43.76
N VAL A 285 -24.01 8.92 42.80
CA VAL A 285 -24.28 9.10 41.37
C VAL A 285 -23.86 7.82 40.65
N ALA A 286 -24.67 7.35 39.72
CA ALA A 286 -24.37 6.14 38.98
C ALA A 286 -24.76 6.29 37.51
N VAL A 287 -23.93 5.77 36.61
CA VAL A 287 -24.18 5.75 35.17
C VAL A 287 -24.24 4.32 34.65
N GLY A 288 -25.10 4.07 33.66
CA GLY A 288 -25.31 2.74 33.09
C GLY A 288 -24.07 2.17 32.44
N GLN A 289 -23.65 0.96 32.82
CA GLN A 289 -22.46 0.35 32.26
C GLN A 289 -22.59 0.06 30.76
N LYS A 290 -23.73 -0.50 30.33
CA LYS A 290 -23.94 -0.82 28.90
C LYS A 290 -23.99 0.46 28.07
N GLU A 291 -24.83 1.41 28.46
CA GLU A 291 -25.04 2.69 27.79
C GLU A 291 -23.73 3.46 27.58
N THR A 292 -22.94 3.62 28.64
CA THR A 292 -21.66 4.32 28.56
C THR A 292 -20.60 3.58 27.73
N MET A 293 -20.63 2.24 27.70
CA MET A 293 -19.70 1.46 26.90
C MET A 293 -20.10 1.36 25.42
N LEU A 294 -21.38 1.59 25.07
CA LEU A 294 -21.83 1.61 23.67
C LEU A 294 -21.13 2.71 22.87
N ALA A 295 -20.82 3.85 23.50
CA ALA A 295 -20.06 4.92 22.85
C ALA A 295 -18.67 4.44 22.40
N TRP A 296 -17.94 3.75 23.28
CA TRP A 296 -16.64 3.17 22.97
C TRP A 296 -16.73 2.08 21.88
N LEU A 297 -17.74 1.20 21.96
CA LEU A 297 -17.97 0.17 20.94
C LEU A 297 -18.30 0.78 19.58
N GLY A 298 -19.11 1.83 19.53
CA GLY A 298 -19.45 2.55 18.32
C GLY A 298 -18.23 3.17 17.64
N GLN A 299 -17.39 3.86 18.41
CA GLN A 299 -16.13 4.42 17.93
C GLN A 299 -15.17 3.33 17.44
N THR A 300 -15.01 2.25 18.22
CA THR A 300 -14.17 1.10 17.85
C THR A 300 -14.66 0.45 16.54
N ARG A 301 -15.98 0.33 16.36
CA ARG A 301 -16.58 -0.19 15.13
C ARG A 301 -16.26 0.68 13.92
N GLN A 302 -16.38 2.00 14.05
CA GLN A 302 -16.05 2.93 12.96
C GLN A 302 -14.56 2.85 12.60
N SER A 303 -13.67 2.85 13.59
CA SER A 303 -12.23 2.68 13.38
C SER A 303 -11.89 1.33 12.73
N LEU A 304 -12.59 0.25 13.11
CA LEU A 304 -12.41 -1.07 12.50
C LEU A 304 -12.81 -1.08 11.02
N VAL A 305 -13.92 -0.45 10.65
CA VAL A 305 -14.35 -0.35 9.24
C VAL A 305 -13.30 0.38 8.41
N VAL A 306 -12.82 1.53 8.89
CA VAL A 306 -11.75 2.28 8.21
C VAL A 306 -10.47 1.46 8.08
N MET A 307 -10.07 0.75 9.14
CA MET A 307 -8.91 -0.14 9.12
C MET A 307 -9.06 -1.25 8.07
N LEU A 308 -10.21 -1.92 8.01
CA LEU A 308 -10.45 -2.99 7.04
C LEU A 308 -10.42 -2.46 5.60
N LEU A 309 -10.96 -1.27 5.35
CA LEU A 309 -10.89 -0.62 4.03
C LEU A 309 -9.44 -0.31 3.64
N LEU A 310 -8.64 0.25 4.55
CA LEU A 310 -7.23 0.54 4.30
C LEU A 310 -6.40 -0.74 4.11
N LEU A 311 -6.66 -1.78 4.90
CA LEU A 311 -6.00 -3.08 4.76
C LEU A 311 -6.33 -3.72 3.40
N GLY A 312 -7.60 -3.67 3.01
CA GLY A 312 -8.05 -4.14 1.70
C GLY A 312 -7.38 -3.37 0.56
N LEU A 313 -7.22 -2.05 0.68
CA LEU A 313 -6.50 -1.21 -0.29
C LEU A 313 -5.01 -1.60 -0.39
N VAL A 314 -4.32 -1.76 0.74
CA VAL A 314 -2.89 -2.14 0.78
C VAL A 314 -2.68 -3.53 0.17
N VAL A 315 -3.50 -4.51 0.56
CA VAL A 315 -3.44 -5.86 0.01
C VAL A 315 -3.79 -5.86 -1.48
N GLY A 316 -4.84 -5.13 -1.89
CA GLY A 316 -5.25 -5.02 -3.29
C GLY A 316 -4.18 -4.39 -4.19
N LEU A 317 -3.56 -3.29 -3.75
CA LEU A 317 -2.44 -2.65 -4.45
C LEU A 317 -1.22 -3.57 -4.49
N GLY A 318 -0.90 -4.25 -3.37
CA GLY A 318 0.18 -5.22 -3.30
C GLY A 318 0.00 -6.38 -4.29
N VAL A 319 -1.19 -6.98 -4.33
CA VAL A 319 -1.51 -8.04 -5.30
C VAL A 319 -1.44 -7.53 -6.74
N ARG A 320 -1.94 -6.33 -7.02
CA ARG A 320 -1.86 -5.72 -8.35
C ARG A 320 -0.42 -5.51 -8.79
N LEU A 321 0.44 -5.01 -7.89
CA LEU A 321 1.87 -4.78 -8.16
C LEU A 321 2.60 -6.10 -8.42
N ILE A 322 2.37 -7.12 -7.58
CA ILE A 322 2.96 -8.46 -7.75
C ILE A 322 2.51 -9.08 -9.09
N ARG A 323 1.23 -8.97 -9.47
CA ARG A 323 0.73 -9.41 -10.77
C ARG A 323 1.40 -8.67 -11.93
N HIS A 324 1.56 -7.36 -11.81
CA HIS A 324 2.21 -6.54 -12.81
C HIS A 324 3.70 -6.92 -12.99
N ILE A 325 4.42 -7.16 -11.90
CA ILE A 325 5.81 -7.65 -11.91
C ILE A 325 5.90 -9.00 -12.64
N HIS A 326 5.03 -9.96 -12.30
CA HIS A 326 5.00 -11.26 -12.98
C HIS A 326 4.65 -11.17 -14.48
N SER A 327 3.87 -10.17 -14.89
CA SER A 327 3.56 -9.95 -16.31
C SER A 327 4.76 -9.39 -17.07
N ARG A 328 5.50 -8.45 -16.46
CA ARG A 328 6.71 -7.86 -17.06
C ARG A 328 7.78 -8.93 -17.32
N ILE A 329 8.02 -9.78 -16.32
CA ILE A 329 9.00 -10.86 -16.42
C ILE A 329 8.67 -11.82 -17.57
N ARG A 330 7.39 -12.18 -17.73
CA ARG A 330 6.96 -13.06 -18.84
C ARG A 330 7.14 -12.41 -20.21
N ALA A 331 6.87 -11.11 -20.33
CA ALA A 331 7.07 -10.39 -21.58
C ALA A 331 8.56 -10.27 -21.94
N GLU A 332 9.41 -10.07 -20.94
CA GLU A 332 10.87 -10.01 -21.13
C GLU A 332 11.44 -11.36 -21.56
N ASP A 333 11.01 -12.47 -20.94
CA ASP A 333 11.37 -13.83 -21.37
C ASP A 333 10.95 -14.09 -22.83
N GLN A 334 9.73 -13.70 -23.22
CA GLN A 334 9.26 -13.84 -24.61
C GLN A 334 10.07 -13.01 -25.62
N LEU A 335 10.49 -11.80 -25.23
CA LEU A 335 11.33 -10.96 -26.07
C LEU A 335 12.68 -11.61 -26.33
N LEU A 336 13.32 -12.15 -25.29
CA LEU A 336 14.60 -12.85 -25.43
C LEU A 336 14.49 -14.07 -26.35
N ASP A 337 13.45 -14.89 -26.20
CA ASP A 337 13.21 -16.05 -27.07
C ASP A 337 12.98 -15.63 -28.52
N SER A 338 12.20 -14.57 -28.75
CA SER A 338 11.94 -14.04 -30.10
C SER A 338 13.21 -13.49 -30.75
N GLN A 339 14.07 -12.80 -29.98
CA GLN A 339 15.32 -12.27 -30.46
C GLN A 339 16.29 -13.40 -30.87
N ALA A 340 16.36 -14.46 -30.08
CA ALA A 340 17.15 -15.64 -30.41
C ALA A 340 16.66 -16.31 -31.71
N ALA A 341 15.35 -16.46 -31.88
CA ALA A 341 14.75 -17.02 -33.09
C ALA A 341 15.02 -16.15 -34.33
N LEU A 342 14.91 -14.82 -34.20
CA LEU A 342 15.21 -13.88 -35.29
C LEU A 342 16.67 -13.96 -35.73
N ILE A 343 17.62 -14.05 -34.78
CA ILE A 343 19.03 -14.20 -35.10
C ILE A 343 19.28 -15.51 -35.87
N GLN A 344 18.70 -16.63 -35.42
CA GLN A 344 18.84 -17.91 -36.11
C GLN A 344 18.24 -17.88 -37.52
N LEU A 345 17.06 -17.29 -37.69
CA LEU A 345 16.40 -17.18 -38.99
C LEU A 345 17.23 -16.31 -39.95
N ASN A 346 17.77 -15.19 -39.46
CA ASN A 346 18.58 -14.30 -40.28
C ASN A 346 19.88 -15.00 -40.75
N GLN A 347 20.55 -15.74 -39.87
CA GLN A 347 21.72 -16.55 -40.23
C GLN A 347 21.38 -17.61 -41.30
N HIS A 348 20.22 -18.25 -41.21
CA HIS A 348 19.79 -19.23 -42.20
C HIS A 348 19.49 -18.59 -43.57
N LEU A 349 18.87 -17.41 -43.58
CA LEU A 349 18.61 -16.64 -44.80
C LEU A 349 19.91 -16.19 -45.49
N GLU A 350 20.90 -15.73 -44.72
CA GLU A 350 22.21 -15.33 -45.26
C GLU A 350 22.92 -16.48 -45.99
N LEU A 351 22.77 -17.70 -45.47
CA LEU A 351 23.34 -18.92 -46.05
C LEU A 351 22.66 -19.28 -47.38
N ILE A 352 21.32 -19.28 -47.41
CA ILE A 352 20.54 -19.55 -48.64
C ILE A 352 20.80 -18.49 -49.71
N ALA A 353 21.02 -17.23 -49.31
CA ALA A 353 21.31 -16.13 -50.23
C ALA A 353 22.75 -16.12 -50.78
N SER A 354 23.55 -17.18 -50.57
CA SER A 354 24.98 -17.22 -50.92
C SER A 354 25.30 -17.96 -52.23
N GLU A 355 24.30 -18.55 -52.88
CA GLU A 355 24.42 -19.30 -54.14
C GLU A 355 23.77 -18.54 -55.31
N ASP A 356 24.26 -18.79 -56.53
CA ASP A 356 23.67 -18.30 -57.76
C ASP A 356 22.48 -19.19 -58.15
N LYS A 357 21.32 -18.58 -58.38
CA LYS A 357 20.07 -19.32 -58.63
C LYS A 357 20.08 -20.12 -59.94
N LEU A 358 20.92 -19.74 -60.90
CA LEU A 358 20.97 -20.43 -62.19
C LEU A 358 21.94 -21.60 -62.13
N THR A 359 23.18 -21.35 -61.73
CA THR A 359 24.27 -22.33 -61.86
C THR A 359 24.49 -23.20 -60.62
N GLY A 360 23.95 -22.81 -59.46
CA GLY A 360 24.20 -23.47 -58.18
C GLY A 360 25.59 -23.19 -57.59
N LEU A 361 26.47 -22.49 -58.31
CA LEU A 361 27.77 -22.05 -57.81
C LEU A 361 27.61 -20.96 -56.73
N ALA A 362 28.69 -20.63 -56.03
CA ALA A 362 28.72 -19.43 -55.21
C ALA A 362 28.36 -18.19 -56.05
N ASN A 363 27.53 -17.29 -55.52
CA ASN A 363 27.28 -16.02 -56.21
C ASN A 363 28.45 -15.04 -56.03
N ARG A 364 28.47 -13.96 -56.82
CA ARG A 364 29.52 -12.93 -56.76
C ARG A 364 29.77 -12.41 -55.33
N ARG A 365 28.73 -12.25 -54.51
CA ARG A 365 28.88 -11.80 -53.12
C ARG A 365 29.66 -12.81 -52.27
N ARG A 366 29.35 -14.10 -52.39
CA ARG A 366 30.08 -15.18 -51.71
C ARG A 366 31.52 -15.29 -52.22
N PHE A 367 31.74 -15.09 -53.52
CA PHE A 367 33.08 -15.00 -54.11
C PHE A 367 33.91 -13.86 -53.50
N ASP A 368 33.40 -12.63 -53.49
CA ASP A 368 34.13 -11.46 -52.99
C ASP A 368 34.51 -11.64 -51.51
N GLN A 369 33.59 -12.19 -50.71
CA GLN A 369 33.81 -12.52 -49.31
C GLN A 369 34.85 -13.62 -49.12
N PHE A 370 34.73 -14.72 -49.86
CA PHE A 370 35.66 -15.85 -49.76
C PHE A 370 37.07 -15.45 -50.20
N LEU A 371 37.19 -14.70 -51.30
CA LEU A 371 38.46 -14.22 -51.80
C LEU A 371 39.14 -13.25 -50.82
N ASP A 372 38.40 -12.35 -50.17
CA ASP A 372 38.96 -11.45 -49.14
C ASP A 372 39.52 -12.22 -47.93
N VAL A 373 38.77 -13.23 -47.46
CA VAL A 373 39.18 -14.09 -46.35
C VAL A 373 40.45 -14.87 -46.71
N GLU A 374 40.47 -15.54 -47.86
CA GLU A 374 41.61 -16.36 -48.27
C GLU A 374 42.82 -15.51 -48.68
N PHE A 375 42.64 -14.31 -49.22
CA PHE A 375 43.74 -13.39 -49.51
C PHE A 375 44.44 -12.93 -48.23
N LYS A 376 43.67 -12.53 -47.20
CA LYS A 376 44.21 -12.19 -45.87
C LYS A 376 44.90 -13.38 -45.23
N ARG A 377 44.33 -14.59 -45.38
CA ARG A 377 44.91 -15.83 -44.88
C ARG A 377 46.25 -16.14 -45.55
N ALA A 378 46.31 -16.15 -46.89
CA ALA A 378 47.53 -16.41 -47.65
C ALA A 378 48.65 -15.43 -47.31
N ARG A 379 48.32 -14.15 -47.12
CA ARG A 379 49.27 -13.12 -46.66
C ARG A 379 49.81 -13.41 -45.25
N ARG A 380 48.93 -13.81 -44.32
CA ARG A 380 49.33 -14.12 -42.93
C ARG A 380 50.19 -15.39 -42.87
N GLU A 381 49.82 -16.41 -43.62
CA GLU A 381 50.45 -17.73 -43.63
C GLU A 381 51.65 -17.81 -44.57
N ARG A 382 51.90 -16.75 -45.37
CA ARG A 382 52.90 -16.68 -46.43
C ARG A 382 52.73 -17.82 -47.46
N SER A 383 51.49 -18.23 -47.70
CA SER A 383 51.13 -19.23 -48.69
C SER A 383 50.74 -18.58 -50.03
N MET A 384 50.42 -19.41 -51.02
CA MET A 384 50.03 -18.96 -52.35
C MET A 384 48.51 -19.03 -52.50
N LEU A 385 47.94 -18.09 -53.24
CA LEU A 385 46.52 -18.06 -53.58
C LEU A 385 46.38 -17.82 -55.07
N SER A 386 45.79 -18.77 -55.79
CA SER A 386 45.52 -18.61 -57.21
C SER A 386 44.06 -18.28 -57.49
N LEU A 387 43.84 -17.45 -58.49
CA LEU A 387 42.55 -17.09 -59.02
C LEU A 387 42.50 -17.42 -60.50
N ILE A 388 41.44 -18.09 -60.91
CA ILE A 388 41.12 -18.36 -62.31
C ILE A 388 39.86 -17.58 -62.65
N LEU A 389 39.93 -16.69 -63.64
CA LEU A 389 38.76 -16.10 -64.28
C LEU A 389 38.48 -16.85 -65.58
N ILE A 390 37.21 -17.18 -65.80
CA ILE A 390 36.73 -18.02 -66.88
C ILE A 390 35.62 -17.26 -67.60
N ASP A 391 35.69 -17.18 -68.91
CA ASP A 391 34.68 -16.55 -69.74
C ASP A 391 34.33 -17.44 -70.92
N ALA A 392 33.02 -17.61 -71.16
CA ALA A 392 32.52 -18.35 -72.30
C ALA A 392 32.74 -17.57 -73.61
N ASP A 393 33.53 -18.15 -74.50
CA ASP A 393 33.92 -17.49 -75.74
C ASP A 393 32.73 -17.34 -76.68
N HIS A 394 32.56 -16.12 -77.23
CA HIS A 394 31.49 -15.82 -78.18
C HIS A 394 30.08 -16.18 -77.64
N PHE A 395 29.87 -16.12 -76.32
CA PHE A 395 28.62 -16.55 -75.69
C PHE A 395 27.42 -15.70 -76.11
N LYS A 396 27.62 -14.40 -76.35
CA LYS A 396 26.59 -13.56 -76.99
C LYS A 396 26.09 -14.15 -78.31
N ARG A 397 27.00 -14.64 -79.18
CA ARG A 397 26.61 -15.27 -80.46
C ARG A 397 25.89 -16.60 -80.24
N TYR A 398 26.26 -17.35 -79.21
CA TYR A 398 25.55 -18.56 -78.82
C TYR A 398 24.09 -18.25 -78.44
N ASN A 399 23.90 -17.22 -77.61
CA ASN A 399 22.57 -16.74 -77.22
C ASN A 399 21.77 -16.18 -78.39
N ASP A 400 22.42 -15.44 -79.30
CA ASP A 400 21.76 -14.90 -80.50
C ASP A 400 21.30 -16.03 -81.44
N HIS A 401 21.98 -17.18 -81.45
CA HIS A 401 21.64 -18.37 -82.24
C HIS A 401 20.56 -19.25 -81.60
N TYR A 402 20.76 -19.66 -80.35
CA TYR A 402 19.92 -20.65 -79.66
C TYR A 402 18.88 -20.05 -78.69
N GLY A 403 18.95 -18.74 -78.46
CA GLY A 403 18.14 -18.04 -77.46
C GLY A 403 18.71 -18.15 -76.04
N HIS A 404 18.29 -17.22 -75.19
CA HIS A 404 18.80 -17.12 -73.81
C HIS A 404 18.52 -18.36 -72.95
N LEU A 405 17.43 -19.10 -73.19
CA LEU A 405 17.11 -20.30 -72.41
C LEU A 405 18.14 -21.43 -72.63
N ALA A 406 18.53 -21.66 -73.89
CA ALA A 406 19.60 -22.60 -74.22
C ALA A 406 20.97 -22.08 -73.72
N GLY A 407 21.16 -20.76 -73.73
CA GLY A 407 22.29 -20.10 -73.05
C GLY A 407 22.38 -20.45 -71.58
N ASP A 408 21.28 -20.33 -70.85
CA ASP A 408 21.20 -20.67 -69.43
C ASP A 408 21.55 -22.15 -69.18
N GLU A 409 21.04 -23.08 -70.00
CA GLU A 409 21.41 -24.51 -69.93
C GLU A 409 22.90 -24.73 -70.19
N CYS A 410 23.47 -23.99 -71.15
CA CYS A 410 24.90 -24.01 -71.43
C CYS A 410 25.71 -23.51 -70.22
N LEU A 411 25.31 -22.42 -69.56
CA LEU A 411 25.97 -21.92 -68.35
C LEU A 411 25.88 -22.91 -67.19
N VAL A 412 24.76 -23.62 -67.03
CA VAL A 412 24.61 -24.70 -66.04
C VAL A 412 25.57 -25.85 -66.34
N ALA A 413 25.70 -26.25 -67.61
CA ALA A 413 26.64 -27.30 -68.02
C ALA A 413 28.09 -26.88 -67.77
N LEU A 414 28.46 -25.66 -68.14
CA LEU A 414 29.80 -25.11 -67.90
C LEU A 414 30.11 -25.04 -66.39
N ALA A 415 29.18 -24.54 -65.59
CA ALA A 415 29.33 -24.46 -64.15
C ALA A 415 29.56 -25.83 -63.50
N ARG A 416 28.78 -26.86 -63.91
CA ARG A 416 28.96 -28.23 -63.45
C ARG A 416 30.35 -28.78 -63.82
N LEU A 417 30.82 -28.51 -65.04
CA LEU A 417 32.14 -28.96 -65.51
C LEU A 417 33.28 -28.28 -64.73
N VAL A 418 33.13 -26.97 -64.44
CA VAL A 418 34.07 -26.23 -63.61
C VAL A 418 34.12 -26.81 -62.19
N GLU A 419 32.96 -27.06 -61.58
CA GLU A 419 32.86 -27.63 -60.24
C GLU A 419 33.47 -29.05 -60.15
N GLN A 420 33.28 -29.89 -61.17
CA GLN A 420 33.89 -31.24 -61.22
C GLN A 420 35.42 -31.21 -61.31
N CYS A 421 36.00 -30.13 -61.84
CA CYS A 421 37.45 -29.98 -61.96
C CYS A 421 38.11 -29.53 -60.64
N ILE A 422 37.35 -28.91 -59.72
CA ILE A 422 37.86 -28.44 -58.43
C ILE A 422 37.58 -29.46 -57.32
N ARG A 423 38.57 -30.30 -57.02
CA ARG A 423 38.35 -31.49 -56.17
C ARG A 423 38.66 -31.26 -54.69
N ARG A 424 39.25 -30.12 -54.32
CA ARG A 424 39.61 -29.86 -52.92
C ARG A 424 38.45 -29.16 -52.21
N PRO A 425 38.13 -29.54 -50.96
CA PRO A 425 37.06 -28.89 -50.17
C PRO A 425 37.25 -27.38 -49.94
N CYS A 426 38.47 -26.87 -50.12
CA CYS A 426 38.80 -25.45 -49.95
C CYS A 426 38.71 -24.65 -51.26
N ASP A 427 38.53 -25.30 -52.40
CA ASP A 427 38.40 -24.61 -53.70
C ASP A 427 36.96 -24.12 -53.83
N VAL A 428 36.77 -22.89 -54.31
CA VAL A 428 35.43 -22.32 -54.52
C VAL A 428 35.28 -21.86 -55.95
N ALA A 429 34.31 -22.45 -56.66
CA ALA A 429 33.81 -21.95 -57.93
C ALA A 429 32.62 -21.03 -57.70
N ALA A 430 32.58 -19.93 -58.44
CA ALA A 430 31.55 -18.91 -58.34
C ALA A 430 31.13 -18.39 -59.72
N ARG A 431 29.87 -17.98 -59.85
CA ARG A 431 29.43 -17.16 -60.97
C ARG A 431 29.80 -15.70 -60.68
N TYR A 432 30.78 -15.19 -61.41
CA TYR A 432 31.35 -13.86 -61.22
C TYR A 432 30.58 -12.78 -61.98
N GLY A 433 30.06 -13.13 -63.16
CA GLY A 433 29.31 -12.24 -64.05
C GLY A 433 28.21 -12.97 -64.83
N GLY A 434 27.70 -12.36 -65.90
CA GLY A 434 26.63 -12.96 -66.72
C GLY A 434 27.02 -14.32 -67.30
N GLU A 435 28.17 -14.36 -67.97
CA GLU A 435 28.78 -15.56 -68.59
C GLU A 435 30.18 -15.86 -68.04
N GLU A 436 30.54 -15.18 -66.94
CA GLU A 436 31.85 -15.25 -66.31
C GLU A 436 31.79 -16.10 -65.04
N MET A 437 32.73 -17.02 -64.90
CA MET A 437 32.94 -17.81 -63.70
C MET A 437 34.32 -17.51 -63.12
N ALA A 438 34.45 -17.69 -61.81
CA ALA A 438 35.71 -17.55 -61.11
C ALA A 438 35.97 -18.78 -60.25
N VAL A 439 37.23 -19.17 -60.14
CA VAL A 439 37.67 -20.23 -59.23
C VAL A 439 38.76 -19.68 -58.34
N VAL A 440 38.53 -19.73 -57.03
CA VAL A 440 39.52 -19.39 -56.01
C VAL A 440 40.16 -20.68 -55.52
N LEU A 441 41.50 -20.75 -55.59
CA LEU A 441 42.31 -21.91 -55.24
C LEU A 441 43.29 -21.54 -54.11
N PRO A 442 42.91 -21.72 -52.83
CA PRO A 442 43.82 -21.51 -51.71
C PRO A 442 44.99 -22.49 -51.72
N ASP A 443 46.13 -22.08 -51.18
CA ASP A 443 47.36 -22.88 -51.04
C ASP A 443 47.78 -23.57 -52.35
N THR A 444 47.62 -22.86 -53.47
CA THR A 444 47.86 -23.36 -54.82
C THR A 444 48.83 -22.42 -55.53
N ASP A 445 49.86 -23.00 -56.14
CA ASP A 445 50.86 -22.28 -56.92
C ASP A 445 50.41 -22.11 -58.37
N GLU A 446 51.12 -21.26 -59.11
CA GLU A 446 50.80 -20.99 -60.51
C GLU A 446 50.78 -22.25 -61.38
N SER A 447 51.71 -23.17 -61.16
CA SER A 447 51.82 -24.39 -61.97
C SER A 447 50.62 -25.32 -61.76
N SER A 448 50.18 -25.51 -60.50
CA SER A 448 49.00 -26.31 -60.18
C SER A 448 47.71 -25.61 -60.60
N ALA A 449 47.61 -24.29 -60.41
CA ALA A 449 46.45 -23.52 -60.86
C ALA A 449 46.27 -23.57 -62.38
N ARG A 450 47.39 -23.51 -63.12
CA ARG A 450 47.39 -23.71 -64.57
C ARG A 450 46.90 -25.10 -64.95
N GLN A 451 47.32 -26.15 -64.24
CA GLN A 451 46.81 -27.52 -64.49
C GLN A 451 45.30 -27.63 -64.27
N VAL A 452 44.77 -26.99 -63.21
CA VAL A 452 43.32 -26.93 -62.96
C VAL A 452 42.61 -26.19 -64.10
N ALA A 453 43.13 -25.03 -64.52
CA ALA A 453 42.59 -24.27 -65.65
C ALA A 453 42.62 -25.08 -66.96
N GLU A 454 43.70 -25.80 -67.24
CA GLU A 454 43.82 -26.66 -68.42
C GLU A 454 42.87 -27.87 -68.36
N SER A 455 42.64 -28.41 -67.16
CA SER A 455 41.64 -29.47 -66.94
C SER A 455 40.22 -28.97 -67.20
N ILE A 456 39.89 -27.76 -66.74
CA ILE A 456 38.60 -27.10 -67.01
C ILE A 456 38.42 -26.93 -68.52
N LEU A 457 39.43 -26.34 -69.19
CA LEU A 457 39.40 -26.11 -70.63
C LEU A 457 39.16 -27.41 -71.41
N LYS A 458 39.93 -28.47 -71.11
CA LYS A 458 39.79 -29.78 -71.76
C LYS A 458 38.43 -30.43 -71.48
N SER A 459 37.92 -30.33 -70.25
CA SER A 459 36.63 -30.91 -69.87
C SER A 459 35.48 -30.26 -70.66
N ILE A 460 35.53 -28.93 -70.81
CA ILE A 460 34.55 -28.18 -71.62
C ILE A 460 34.66 -28.55 -73.11
N GLN A 461 35.88 -28.65 -73.65
CA GLN A 461 36.08 -29.08 -75.04
C GLN A 461 35.56 -30.50 -75.31
N ASN A 462 35.74 -31.42 -74.35
CA ASN A 462 35.33 -32.82 -74.46
C ASN A 462 33.81 -33.00 -74.40
N GLU A 463 33.09 -32.09 -73.75
CA GLU A 463 31.62 -32.09 -73.74
C GLU A 463 31.04 -31.83 -75.14
N ARG A 464 31.80 -31.16 -76.02
CA ARG A 464 31.42 -30.89 -77.42
C ARG A 464 30.04 -30.24 -77.58
N ILE A 465 29.70 -29.31 -76.68
CA ILE A 465 28.47 -28.51 -76.80
C ILE A 465 28.53 -27.72 -78.12
N GLU A 466 27.56 -27.94 -79.01
CA GLU A 466 27.58 -27.37 -80.36
C GLU A 466 27.45 -25.84 -80.36
N HIS A 467 28.37 -25.14 -81.01
CA HIS A 467 28.31 -23.68 -81.21
C HIS A 467 28.65 -23.36 -82.67
N PRO A 468 27.66 -23.40 -83.58
CA PRO A 468 27.88 -23.26 -85.02
C PRO A 468 28.50 -21.92 -85.41
N ASP A 469 28.24 -20.90 -84.60
CA ASP A 469 28.75 -19.54 -84.77
C ASP A 469 30.15 -19.33 -84.16
N SER A 470 30.68 -20.31 -83.44
CA SER A 470 32.07 -20.30 -82.96
C SER A 470 33.03 -20.71 -84.08
N PRO A 471 34.21 -20.07 -84.20
CA PRO A 471 35.28 -20.55 -85.09
C PRO A 471 35.73 -22.00 -84.80
N TYR A 472 35.40 -22.53 -83.63
CA TYR A 472 35.73 -23.88 -83.19
C TYR A 472 34.58 -24.90 -83.35
N GLY A 473 33.38 -24.45 -83.77
CA GLY A 473 32.18 -25.29 -83.91
C GLY A 473 31.57 -25.80 -82.60
N ILE A 474 32.21 -25.54 -81.47
CA ILE A 474 31.79 -25.92 -80.12
C ILE A 474 31.93 -24.74 -79.16
N VAL A 475 31.25 -24.79 -78.02
CA VAL A 475 31.43 -23.87 -76.90
C VAL A 475 32.85 -24.02 -76.37
N THR A 476 33.57 -22.91 -76.29
CA THR A 476 34.91 -22.85 -75.72
C THR A 476 34.96 -21.80 -74.62
N VAL A 477 35.97 -21.87 -73.76
CA VAL A 477 36.21 -20.86 -72.73
C VAL A 477 37.63 -20.31 -72.86
N SER A 478 37.78 -19.04 -72.51
CA SER A 478 39.08 -18.44 -72.23
C SER A 478 39.28 -18.39 -70.72
N LEU A 479 40.50 -18.70 -70.26
CA LEU A 479 40.84 -18.69 -68.84
C LEU A 479 42.05 -17.80 -68.58
N GLY A 480 41.94 -16.91 -67.60
CA GLY A 480 43.03 -16.11 -67.06
C GLY A 480 43.40 -16.57 -65.67
N VAL A 481 44.65 -16.99 -65.49
CA VAL A 481 45.18 -17.45 -64.20
C VAL A 481 46.11 -16.40 -63.63
N ALA A 482 45.92 -16.03 -62.37
CA ALA A 482 46.87 -15.23 -61.61
C ALA A 482 47.11 -15.84 -60.23
N THR A 483 48.33 -15.68 -59.72
CA THR A 483 48.71 -16.20 -58.40
C THR A 483 49.25 -15.06 -57.56
N PHE A 484 48.76 -14.95 -56.33
CA PHE A 484 49.31 -14.11 -55.29
C PHE A 484 50.25 -14.93 -54.43
N ILE A 485 51.44 -14.39 -54.16
CA ILE A 485 52.41 -14.98 -53.25
C ILE A 485 52.36 -14.18 -51.94
N GLY A 486 52.07 -14.82 -50.81
CA GLY A 486 51.88 -14.16 -49.52
C GLY A 486 53.06 -13.33 -49.00
N THR A 487 54.24 -13.40 -49.64
CA THR A 487 55.40 -12.55 -49.38
C THR A 487 55.36 -11.21 -50.11
N ASP A 488 54.55 -11.05 -51.15
CA ASP A 488 54.39 -9.78 -51.87
C ASP A 488 53.52 -8.81 -51.05
N ARG A 489 54.13 -7.69 -50.68
CA ARG A 489 53.50 -6.64 -49.86
C ARG A 489 52.82 -5.55 -50.68
N GLN A 490 53.11 -5.46 -51.97
CA GLN A 490 52.61 -4.40 -52.85
C GLN A 490 51.30 -4.82 -53.54
N GLN A 491 51.12 -6.11 -53.81
CA GLN A 491 49.91 -6.62 -54.42
C GLN A 491 48.75 -6.65 -53.41
N ASP A 492 47.55 -6.19 -53.78
CA ASP A 492 46.33 -6.33 -52.98
C ASP A 492 45.31 -7.26 -53.68
N GLN A 493 44.16 -7.50 -53.03
CA GLN A 493 43.12 -8.38 -53.56
C GLN A 493 42.64 -7.93 -54.95
N ARG A 494 42.50 -6.61 -55.15
CA ARG A 494 42.09 -6.03 -56.44
C ARG A 494 43.15 -6.29 -57.51
N GLY A 495 44.42 -6.10 -57.17
CA GLY A 495 45.54 -6.40 -58.07
C GLY A 495 45.57 -7.86 -58.52
N LEU A 496 45.20 -8.82 -57.67
CA LEU A 496 45.07 -10.23 -58.06
C LEU A 496 43.96 -10.45 -59.09
N ILE A 497 42.79 -9.82 -58.91
CA ILE A 497 41.68 -9.87 -59.88
C ILE A 497 42.10 -9.21 -61.19
N GLU A 498 42.73 -8.03 -61.15
CA GLU A 498 43.22 -7.32 -62.34
C GLU A 498 44.30 -8.10 -63.11
N LEU A 499 45.14 -8.87 -62.42
CA LEU A 499 46.10 -9.77 -63.06
C LEU A 499 45.39 -10.93 -63.77
N ALA A 500 44.42 -11.56 -63.11
CA ALA A 500 43.64 -12.65 -63.71
C ALA A 500 42.83 -12.14 -64.92
N ASP A 501 42.25 -10.94 -64.84
CA ASP A 501 41.49 -10.31 -65.92
C ASP A 501 42.39 -9.96 -67.11
N ARG A 502 43.57 -9.40 -66.87
CA ARG A 502 44.57 -9.17 -67.95
C ARG A 502 45.00 -10.47 -68.61
N ALA A 503 45.21 -11.54 -67.83
CA ALA A 503 45.54 -12.85 -68.37
C ALA A 503 44.39 -13.39 -69.24
N LEU A 504 43.14 -13.26 -68.77
CA LEU A 504 41.93 -13.66 -69.50
C LEU A 504 41.77 -12.87 -70.81
N TYR A 505 41.97 -11.55 -70.76
CA TYR A 505 41.96 -10.70 -71.94
C TYR A 505 43.01 -11.12 -72.97
N ALA A 506 44.23 -11.44 -72.51
CA ALA A 506 45.28 -11.96 -73.37
C ALA A 506 44.93 -13.35 -73.96
N ALA A 507 44.25 -14.22 -73.21
CA ALA A 507 43.71 -15.47 -73.76
C ALA A 507 42.70 -15.19 -74.89
N LYS A 508 41.80 -14.21 -74.70
CA LYS A 508 40.81 -13.81 -75.70
C LYS A 508 41.44 -13.18 -76.95
N SER A 509 42.45 -12.33 -76.79
CA SER A 509 43.08 -11.62 -77.91
C SER A 509 43.99 -12.52 -78.76
N GLN A 510 44.59 -13.56 -78.17
CA GLN A 510 45.45 -14.50 -78.89
C GLN A 510 44.69 -15.58 -79.66
N GLY A 511 43.37 -15.49 -79.72
CA GLY A 511 42.52 -16.41 -80.48
C GLY A 511 41.53 -17.21 -79.65
N ARG A 512 41.38 -16.95 -78.34
CA ARG A 512 40.43 -17.64 -77.44
C ARG A 512 40.74 -19.13 -77.26
N ASN A 513 39.84 -19.85 -76.58
CA ASN A 513 39.90 -21.30 -76.34
C ASN A 513 41.25 -21.75 -75.72
N ARG A 514 41.71 -21.03 -74.70
CA ARG A 514 43.02 -21.27 -74.07
C ARG A 514 43.08 -20.79 -72.64
N VAL A 515 44.08 -21.31 -71.94
CA VAL A 515 44.55 -20.79 -70.67
C VAL A 515 45.69 -19.82 -70.93
N ASN A 516 45.64 -18.66 -70.32
CA ASN A 516 46.80 -17.79 -70.23
C ASN A 516 47.08 -17.44 -68.76
N VAL A 517 48.36 -17.31 -68.42
CA VAL A 517 48.81 -17.04 -67.06
C VAL A 517 49.37 -15.63 -67.02
N ALA A 518 49.07 -14.88 -65.96
CA ALA A 518 49.57 -13.53 -65.77
C ALA A 518 51.11 -13.55 -65.69
N SER A 519 51.78 -13.07 -66.75
CA SER A 519 53.24 -12.95 -66.76
C SER A 519 53.68 -11.76 -65.89
N GLU A 520 54.67 -11.96 -65.03
CA GLU A 520 55.23 -10.93 -64.14
C GLU A 520 56.02 -9.82 -64.87
N THR A 521 55.93 -9.72 -66.21
CA THR A 521 56.78 -8.81 -66.99
C THR A 521 56.04 -8.21 -68.19
N ALA A 522 55.27 -7.14 -67.94
CA ALA A 522 54.89 -6.15 -68.94
C ALA A 522 54.56 -4.80 -68.27
N ILE A 523 55.58 -4.14 -67.72
CA ILE A 523 55.52 -2.68 -67.54
C ILE A 523 55.77 -2.07 -68.91
N GLY A 524 54.76 -1.40 -69.46
CA GLY A 524 54.94 -0.45 -70.56
C GLY A 524 54.17 -0.79 -71.84
N THR A 525 52.93 -0.30 -71.93
CA THR A 525 52.41 0.57 -73.01
C THR A 525 50.87 0.61 -72.92
N LEU A 526 50.33 1.62 -72.25
CA LEU A 526 48.92 1.98 -72.38
C LEU A 526 48.77 3.03 -73.51
N PRO A 527 47.81 2.90 -74.44
CA PRO A 527 47.44 3.96 -75.36
C PRO A 527 46.74 5.13 -74.62
N ALA A 528 46.85 6.34 -75.18
CA ALA A 528 46.53 7.64 -74.58
C ALA A 528 45.05 7.94 -74.24
N TRP A 529 44.17 6.96 -74.02
CA TRP A 529 42.75 7.19 -73.68
C TRP A 529 42.32 6.67 -72.30
N THR A 530 43.22 6.07 -71.52
CA THR A 530 42.95 5.65 -70.12
C THR A 530 43.22 6.75 -69.07
N GLN A 531 43.57 7.98 -69.48
CA GLN A 531 43.57 9.12 -68.57
C GLN A 531 42.16 9.71 -68.43
N VAL A 532 41.42 9.23 -67.44
CA VAL A 532 40.22 9.93 -66.96
C VAL A 532 40.69 11.15 -66.17
N LYS A 533 40.38 12.34 -66.70
CA LYS A 533 40.44 13.63 -65.99
C LYS A 533 39.53 13.59 -64.77
N THR A 534 40.09 13.60 -63.56
CA THR A 534 39.42 14.18 -62.40
C THR A 534 39.85 15.64 -62.29
N ARG A 535 39.08 16.49 -62.95
CA ARG A 535 39.16 17.94 -62.80
C ARG A 535 38.62 18.30 -61.41
N ALA A 536 39.39 19.11 -60.70
CA ALA A 536 38.95 19.81 -59.50
C ALA A 536 37.73 20.68 -59.83
N ASP A 537 36.69 20.57 -59.02
CA ASP A 537 35.69 21.63 -58.84
C ASP A 537 35.85 22.16 -57.42
N GLN A 538 36.58 23.27 -57.35
CA GLN A 538 36.48 24.26 -56.30
C GLN A 538 35.86 25.51 -56.94
N GLU A 539 34.82 26.03 -56.28
CA GLU A 539 34.36 27.43 -56.26
C GLU A 539 33.36 27.96 -57.30
N SER A 540 32.12 28.17 -56.84
CA SER A 540 31.48 29.49 -56.64
C SER A 540 30.09 29.25 -56.02
N GLY A 541 29.54 29.96 -55.03
CA GLY A 541 29.93 31.14 -54.28
C GLY A 541 28.63 31.82 -53.77
N LEU A 542 28.41 31.81 -52.43
CA LEU A 542 27.73 32.83 -51.58
C LEU A 542 26.32 33.38 -51.95
N PRO A 543 25.66 34.21 -51.10
CA PRO A 543 25.36 34.09 -49.67
C PRO A 543 23.85 34.30 -49.35
N LYS A 544 23.38 33.82 -48.20
CA LYS A 544 22.49 34.52 -47.26
C LYS A 544 22.36 33.76 -45.95
#